data_AF-A0A9X2G947-F1
#
_entry.id   AF-A0A9X2G947-F1
#
_cell.length_a   1.000
_cell.length_b   1.000
_cell.length_c   1.000
_cell.angle_alpha   90.00
_cell.angle_beta   90.00
_cell.angle_gamma   90.00
#
_symmetry.space_group_name_H-M   'P 1'
#
loop_
_entity.id
_entity.type
_entity.pdbx_description
1 polymer ?
#
loop_
_entity_poly.entity_id
_entity_poly.type
_entity_poly.pdbx_seq_one_letter_code
_entity_poly.pdbx_strand_id
1 'polypeptide(L)'
;MAAKDTVSVTLDHELVEYAKLQAGSLSAYVNEALAARVREDRRRRAILQAHRDRAHTGADHRLVERRMAHVAQQLAALDGEGVK
;
A
#
# COMPACT_ATOMS: atom_id res chain seq x y z
N MET A 1 -10.51 -18.94 28.59
CA MET A 1 -9.26 -18.79 27.80
C MET A 1 -9.65 -18.80 26.33
N ALA A 2 -9.23 -17.80 25.55
CA ALA A 2 -9.47 -17.82 24.10
C ALA A 2 -8.76 -19.04 23.49
N ALA A 3 -9.45 -19.75 22.58
CA ALA A 3 -8.85 -20.86 21.86
C ALA A 3 -7.62 -20.34 21.09
N LYS A 4 -6.48 -21.02 21.24
CA LYS A 4 -5.26 -20.73 20.51
C LYS A 4 -5.10 -21.79 19.44
N ASP A 5 -5.06 -21.37 18.19
CA ASP A 5 -4.77 -22.27 17.08
C ASP A 5 -3.27 -22.55 17.02
N THR A 6 -2.91 -23.79 16.71
CA THR A 6 -1.52 -24.16 16.46
C THR A 6 -1.25 -24.11 14.97
N VAL A 7 -0.23 -23.35 14.58
CA VAL A 7 0.17 -23.15 13.18
C VAL A 7 1.62 -23.61 13.03
N SER A 8 1.89 -24.41 12.00
CA SER A 8 3.25 -24.79 11.62
C SER A 8 3.80 -23.75 10.63
N VAL A 9 5.01 -23.26 10.88
CA VAL A 9 5.66 -22.22 10.08
C VAL A 9 7.13 -22.58 9.88
N THR A 10 7.64 -22.41 8.67
CA THR A 10 9.07 -22.51 8.39
C THR A 10 9.75 -21.18 8.66
N LEU A 11 10.77 -21.19 9.51
CA LEU A 11 11.57 -20.01 9.87
C LEU A 11 13.04 -20.32 9.62
N ASP A 12 13.80 -19.29 9.24
CA ASP A 12 15.24 -19.42 9.12
C ASP A 12 15.87 -19.75 10.48
N HIS A 13 16.90 -20.58 10.46
CA HIS A 13 17.55 -21.07 11.68
C HIS A 13 18.05 -19.92 12.56
N GLU A 14 18.64 -18.89 11.94
CA GLU A 14 19.15 -17.70 12.64
C GLU A 14 18.04 -16.91 13.34
N LEU A 15 16.85 -16.83 12.75
CA LEU A 15 15.69 -16.14 13.34
C LEU A 15 15.16 -16.91 14.56
N VAL A 16 15.19 -18.23 14.50
CA VAL A 16 14.79 -19.08 15.62
C VAL A 16 15.76 -18.93 16.78
N GLU A 17 17.07 -18.94 16.52
CA GLU A 17 18.09 -18.73 17.55
C GLU A 17 17.98 -17.32 18.16
N TYR A 18 17.81 -16.29 17.33
CA TYR A 18 17.57 -14.93 17.81
C TYR A 18 16.32 -14.82 18.70
N ALA A 19 15.22 -15.44 18.30
CA ALA A 19 13.97 -15.40 19.05
C ALA A 19 14.04 -16.20 20.36
N LYS A 20 14.83 -17.28 20.42
CA LYS A 20 15.10 -18.02 21.66
C LYS A 20 15.95 -17.22 22.65
N LEU A 21 16.83 -16.35 22.15
CA LEU A 21 17.65 -15.47 22.98
C LEU A 21 16.83 -14.30 23.57
N GLN A 22 15.70 -13.96 22.96
CA GLN A 22 14.78 -12.97 23.51
C GLN A 22 13.88 -13.55 24.60
N ALA A 23 13.75 -12.81 25.70
CA ALA A 23 13.19 -13.29 26.95
C ALA A 23 11.76 -13.86 26.81
N GLY A 24 11.54 -15.04 27.42
CA GLY A 24 10.22 -15.62 27.63
C GLY A 24 9.85 -16.77 26.68
N SER A 25 8.55 -16.96 26.46
CA SER A 25 8.03 -17.99 25.56
C SER A 25 8.16 -17.55 24.11
N LEU A 26 8.79 -18.39 23.26
CA LEU A 26 8.86 -18.18 21.80
C LEU A 26 7.50 -17.86 21.18
N SER A 27 6.44 -18.53 21.68
CA SER A 27 5.07 -18.28 21.21
C SER A 27 4.59 -16.86 21.50
N ALA A 28 4.98 -16.28 22.64
CA ALA A 28 4.61 -14.92 23.01
C ALA A 28 5.33 -13.90 22.10
N TYR A 29 6.63 -14.12 21.88
CA TYR A 29 7.44 -13.29 20.98
C TYR A 29 6.88 -13.28 19.55
N VAL A 30 6.60 -14.48 19.00
CA VAL A 30 6.02 -14.61 17.65
C VAL A 30 4.64 -13.96 17.56
N ASN A 31 3.80 -14.13 18.59
CA ASN A 31 2.48 -13.50 18.62
C ASN A 31 2.56 -11.97 18.66
N GLU A 32 3.49 -11.41 19.44
CA GLU A 32 3.69 -9.96 19.51
C GLU A 32 4.22 -9.40 18.18
N ALA A 33 5.23 -10.04 17.60
CA ALA A 33 5.79 -9.66 16.31
C ALA A 33 4.73 -9.73 15.20
N LEU A 34 3.92 -10.79 15.18
CA LEU A 34 2.82 -10.95 14.23
C LEU A 34 1.75 -9.87 14.42
N ALA A 35 1.36 -9.58 15.66
CA ALA A 35 0.39 -8.53 15.97
C ALA A 35 0.89 -7.14 15.54
N ALA A 36 2.17 -6.84 15.78
CA ALA A 36 2.81 -5.62 15.31
C ALA A 36 2.78 -5.53 13.78
N ARG A 37 3.13 -6.62 13.09
CA ARG A 37 3.12 -6.67 11.62
C ARG A 37 1.72 -6.46 11.04
N VAL A 38 0.72 -7.14 11.58
CA VAL A 38 -0.68 -7.01 11.13
C VAL A 38 -1.18 -5.58 11.31
N ARG A 39 -0.84 -4.91 12.42
CA ARG A 39 -1.20 -3.50 12.65
C ARG A 39 -0.55 -2.58 11.63
N GLU A 40 0.74 -2.76 11.35
CA GLU A 40 1.46 -1.97 10.37
C GLU A 40 0.90 -2.17 8.95
N ASP A 41 0.63 -3.41 8.56
CA ASP A 41 0.05 -3.71 7.25
C ASP A 41 -1.35 -3.10 7.09
N ARG A 42 -2.18 -3.15 8.14
CA ARG A 42 -3.48 -2.46 8.16
C ARG A 42 -3.33 -0.95 8.03
N ARG A 43 -2.37 -0.36 8.76
CA ARG A 43 -2.08 1.08 8.70
C ARG A 43 -1.65 1.49 7.29
N ARG A 44 -0.72 0.77 6.67
CA ARG A 44 -0.25 1.03 5.30
C ARG A 44 -1.39 0.93 4.30
N ARG A 45 -2.21 -0.12 4.39
CA ARG A 45 -3.39 -0.28 3.53
C ARG A 45 -4.38 0.87 3.71
N ALA A 46 -4.66 1.29 4.94
CA ALA A 46 -5.55 2.41 5.21
C ALA A 46 -5.04 3.73 4.61
N ILE A 47 -3.73 3.99 4.69
CA ILE A 47 -3.10 5.17 4.08
C ILE A 47 -3.28 5.13 2.56
N LEU A 48 -2.91 4.02 1.91
CA LEU A 48 -3.02 3.87 0.45
C LEU A 48 -4.48 3.99 -0.01
N GLN A 49 -5.40 3.38 0.72
CA GLN A 49 -6.83 3.47 0.45
C GLN A 49 -7.33 4.91 0.59
N ALA A 50 -6.95 5.62 1.65
CA ALA A 50 -7.32 7.03 1.83
C ALA A 50 -6.73 7.94 0.74
N HIS A 51 -5.55 7.63 0.20
CA HIS A 51 -5.00 8.35 -0.97
C HIS A 51 -5.81 8.06 -2.23
N ARG A 52 -6.14 6.80 -2.49
CA ARG A 52 -6.96 6.39 -3.64
C ARG A 52 -8.34 7.03 -3.59
N ASP A 53 -8.99 6.98 -2.43
CA ASP A 53 -10.36 7.49 -2.27
C ASP A 53 -10.39 9.02 -2.41
N ARG A 54 -9.38 9.74 -1.89
CA ARG A 54 -9.20 11.18 -2.15
C ARG A 54 -8.98 11.48 -3.62
N ALA A 55 -8.15 10.69 -4.31
CA ALA A 55 -7.91 10.86 -5.74
C ALA A 55 -9.20 10.65 -6.54
N HIS A 56 -10.01 9.64 -6.22
CA HIS A 56 -11.30 9.43 -6.89
C HIS A 56 -12.34 10.49 -6.56
N THR A 57 -12.43 10.92 -5.29
CA THR A 57 -13.43 11.92 -4.87
C THR A 57 -13.12 13.31 -5.46
N GLY A 58 -11.83 13.65 -5.59
CA GLY A 58 -11.37 14.90 -6.20
C GLY A 58 -11.18 14.83 -7.72
N ALA A 59 -11.33 13.65 -8.34
CA ALA A 59 -11.20 13.51 -9.78
C ALA A 59 -12.46 14.02 -10.48
N ASP A 60 -12.45 15.31 -10.83
CA ASP A 60 -13.37 15.85 -11.82
C ASP A 60 -12.91 15.41 -13.23
N HIS A 61 -13.35 14.22 -13.61
CA HIS A 61 -13.02 13.60 -14.90
C HIS A 61 -13.45 14.50 -16.07
N ARG A 62 -14.54 15.28 -15.91
CA ARG A 62 -15.02 16.21 -16.94
C ARG A 62 -14.12 17.44 -17.07
N LEU A 63 -13.45 17.88 -16.00
CA LEU A 63 -12.43 18.94 -16.10
C LEU A 63 -11.16 18.43 -16.80
N VAL A 64 -10.75 17.19 -16.51
CA VAL A 64 -9.59 16.56 -17.17
C VAL A 64 -9.86 16.40 -18.67
N GLU A 65 -11.02 15.86 -19.06
CA GLU A 65 -11.42 15.73 -20.47
C GLU A 65 -11.41 17.09 -21.21
N ARG A 66 -11.94 18.14 -20.59
CA ARG A 66 -11.93 19.50 -21.16
C ARG A 66 -10.51 20.03 -21.36
N ARG A 67 -9.62 19.83 -20.38
CA ARG A 67 -8.22 20.24 -20.49
C ARG A 67 -7.47 19.45 -21.56
N MET A 68 -7.71 18.13 -21.64
CA MET A 68 -7.13 17.28 -22.69
C MET A 68 -7.59 17.70 -24.08
N ALA A 69 -8.88 17.99 -24.26
CA ALA A 69 -9.41 18.50 -25.53
C ALA A 69 -8.79 19.85 -25.91
N HIS A 70 -8.61 20.75 -24.94
CA HIS A 70 -7.96 22.04 -25.17
C HIS A 70 -6.48 21.90 -25.59
N VAL A 71 -5.72 21.04 -24.90
CA VAL A 71 -4.32 20.76 -25.26
C VAL A 71 -4.22 20.11 -26.64
N ALA A 72 -5.11 19.18 -26.97
CA ALA A 72 -5.15 18.56 -28.30
C ALA A 72 -5.41 19.60 -29.41
N GLN A 73 -6.28 20.58 -29.16
CA GLN A 73 -6.52 21.70 -30.08
C GLN A 73 -5.28 22.59 -30.24
N GLN A 74 -4.57 22.88 -29.15
CA GLN A 74 -3.34 23.67 -29.20
C GLN A 74 -2.22 22.96 -29.98
N LEU A 75 -2.05 21.66 -29.77
CA LEU A 75 -1.07 20.86 -30.51
C LEU A 75 -1.42 20.80 -32.01
N ALA A 76 -2.68 20.57 -32.35
CA ALA A 76 -3.11 20.57 -33.75
C ALA A 76 -2.93 21.94 -34.45
N ALA A 77 -3.10 23.04 -33.70
CA ALA A 77 -2.83 24.38 -34.22
C ALA A 77 -1.34 24.63 -34.47
N LEU A 78 -0.47 24.18 -33.56
CA LEU A 78 0.99 24.26 -33.70
C LEU A 78 1.51 23.43 -34.88
N ASP A 79 0.97 22.23 -35.09
CA ASP A 79 1.32 21.39 -36.24
C ASP A 79 0.84 21.99 -37.57
N GLY A 80 -0.27 22.76 -37.55
CA GLY A 80 -0.81 23.45 -38.72
C GLY A 80 -0.07 24.75 -39.10
N GLU A 81 0.62 25.39 -38.15
CA GLU A 81 1.43 26.60 -38.40
C GLU A 81 2.79 26.30 -39.07
N GLY A 82 3.19 25.03 -39.15
CA GLY A 82 4.38 24.58 -39.90
C GLY A 82 4.20 24.47 -41.42
N VAL A 83 3.01 24.76 -41.95
CA VAL A 83 2.69 24.71 -43.39
C VAL A 83 2.30 26.11 -43.89
N LYS A 84 3.26 27.04 -43.91
CA LYS A 84 3.24 28.23 -44.78
C LYS A 84 4.65 28.60 -45.21
#